data_AF-A0A292Q2N6-F1
#
_entry.id   AF-A0A292Q2N6-F1
#
_cell.length_a   1.000
_cell.length_b   1.000
_cell.length_c   1.000
_cell.angle_alpha   90.00
_cell.angle_beta   90.00
_cell.angle_gamma   90.00
#
_symmetry.space_group_name_H-M   'P 1'
#
loop_
_entity.id
_entity.type
_entity.pdbx_description
1 polymer ?
#
loop_
_entity_poly.entity_id
_entity_poly.type
_entity_poly.pdbx_seq_one_letter_code
_entity_poly.pdbx_strand_id
1 'polypeptide(L)'
;TLTSTNNLAGVLQNQGKYEESEMIYRRTLEKRERIRGPDHPNTLTSANNLALVLKHQGKYTESEIILRRTLDGYQKALGPD
;
A
#
# COMPACT_ATOMS: atom_id res chain seq x y z
N THR A 1 5.94 -7.57 13.46
CA THR A 1 5.79 -6.09 13.38
C THR A 1 4.95 -5.74 12.15
N LEU A 2 4.51 -4.48 11.97
CA LEU A 2 3.78 -4.08 10.74
C LEU A 2 4.59 -4.34 9.45
N THR A 3 5.92 -4.30 9.54
CA THR A 3 6.82 -4.69 8.45
C THR A 3 6.69 -6.18 8.12
N SER A 4 6.70 -7.07 9.12
CA SER A 4 6.50 -8.51 8.88
C SER A 4 5.15 -8.79 8.23
N THR A 5 4.09 -8.09 8.65
CA THR A 5 2.74 -8.22 8.06
C THR A 5 2.70 -7.75 6.60
N ASN A 6 3.36 -6.63 6.28
CA ASN A 6 3.51 -6.16 4.89
C ASN A 6 4.29 -7.16 4.02
N ASN A 7 5.32 -7.79 4.56
CA ASN A 7 6.12 -8.78 3.83
C ASN A 7 5.32 -10.06 3.57
N LEU A 8 4.52 -10.52 4.56
CA LEU A 8 3.61 -11.65 4.37
C LEU A 8 2.61 -11.39 3.24
N ALA A 9 2.02 -10.19 3.18
CA ALA A 9 1.14 -9.81 2.08
C ALA A 9 1.83 -9.86 0.71
N GLY A 10 3.11 -9.47 0.64
CA GLY A 10 3.90 -9.57 -0.59
C GLY A 10 4.19 -11.01 -1.01
N VAL A 11 4.42 -11.90 -0.04
CA VAL A 11 4.57 -13.34 -0.33
C VAL A 11 3.26 -13.92 -0.88
N LEU A 12 2.11 -13.57 -0.28
CA LEU A 12 0.81 -14.01 -0.77
C LEU A 12 0.49 -13.47 -2.17
N GLN A 13 0.82 -12.21 -2.44
CA GLN A 13 0.72 -11.61 -3.78
C GLN A 13 1.52 -12.43 -4.81
N ASN A 14 2.78 -12.77 -4.49
CA ASN A 14 3.62 -13.55 -5.40
C ASN A 14 3.11 -15.00 -5.62
N GLN A 15 2.31 -15.52 -4.68
CA GLN A 15 1.63 -16.82 -4.81
C GLN A 15 0.30 -16.73 -5.58
N GLY A 16 -0.11 -15.53 -6.03
CA GLY A 16 -1.40 -15.30 -6.68
C GLY A 16 -2.59 -15.24 -5.72
N LYS A 17 -2.36 -15.20 -4.40
CA LYS A 17 -3.40 -15.08 -3.37
C LYS A 17 -3.76 -13.62 -3.14
N TYR A 18 -4.35 -13.00 -4.15
CA TYR A 18 -4.52 -11.55 -4.19
C TYR A 18 -5.53 -11.01 -3.16
N GLU A 19 -6.62 -11.74 -2.89
CA GLU A 19 -7.65 -11.33 -1.94
C GLU A 19 -7.12 -11.34 -0.49
N GLU A 20 -6.37 -12.38 -0.12
CA GLU A 20 -5.72 -12.47 1.19
C GLU A 20 -4.66 -11.36 1.35
N SER A 21 -3.85 -11.15 0.30
CA SER A 21 -2.84 -10.11 0.27
C SER A 21 -3.45 -8.70 0.43
N GLU A 22 -4.54 -8.40 -0.30
CA GLU A 22 -5.28 -7.15 -0.20
C GLU A 22 -5.77 -6.89 1.23
N MET A 23 -6.41 -7.88 1.86
CA MET A 23 -6.92 -7.75 3.23
C MET A 23 -5.80 -7.37 4.21
N ILE A 24 -4.64 -8.01 4.08
CA ILE A 24 -3.49 -7.74 4.94
C ILE A 24 -2.89 -6.36 4.65
N TYR A 25 -2.76 -5.96 3.39
CA TYR A 25 -2.27 -4.64 3.02
C TYR A 25 -3.19 -3.53 3.53
N ARG A 26 -4.51 -3.65 3.39
CA ARG A 26 -5.48 -2.67 3.93
C ARG A 26 -5.34 -2.49 5.44
N ARG A 27 -5.34 -3.60 6.19
CA ARG A 27 -5.18 -3.57 7.65
C ARG A 27 -3.83 -2.99 8.09
N THR A 28 -2.78 -3.25 7.32
CA THR A 28 -1.44 -2.72 7.61
C THR A 28 -1.37 -1.22 7.32
N LEU A 29 -1.98 -0.78 6.22
CA LEU A 29 -2.07 0.63 5.83
C LEU A 29 -2.80 1.45 6.89
N GLU A 30 -4.00 1.04 7.29
CA GLU A 30 -4.80 1.70 8.33
C GLU A 30 -4.01 1.89 9.64
N LYS A 31 -3.30 0.85 10.09
CA LYS A 31 -2.46 0.93 11.28
C LYS A 31 -1.28 1.88 11.11
N ARG A 32 -0.64 1.90 9.93
CA ARG A 32 0.49 2.80 9.65
C ARG A 32 0.03 4.25 9.59
N GLU A 33 -1.11 4.53 8.95
CA GLU A 33 -1.73 5.85 8.93
C GLU A 33 -2.00 6.37 10.34
N ARG A 34 -2.55 5.53 11.22
CA ARG A 34 -2.84 5.92 12.61
C ARG A 34 -1.58 6.20 13.45
N ILE A 35 -0.51 5.42 13.26
CA ILE A 35 0.70 5.51 14.09
C ILE A 35 1.66 6.60 13.60
N ARG A 36 1.81 6.74 12.28
CA ARG A 36 2.86 7.56 11.67
C ARG A 36 2.35 8.67 10.76
N GLY A 37 1.06 8.68 10.46
CA GLY A 37 0.45 9.59 9.49
C GLY A 37 0.42 9.01 8.07
N PRO A 38 -0.42 9.62 7.20
CA PRO A 38 -0.63 9.18 5.82
C PRO A 38 0.61 9.36 4.92
N ASP A 39 1.40 10.40 5.17
CA ASP A 39 2.53 10.79 4.30
C ASP A 39 3.87 10.20 4.75
N HIS A 40 3.89 9.40 5.82
CA HIS A 40 5.12 8.76 6.27
C HIS A 40 5.60 7.71 5.22
N PRO A 41 6.90 7.62 4.90
CA PRO A 41 7.41 6.72 3.85
C PRO A 41 6.92 5.27 3.91
N ASN A 42 6.92 4.66 5.11
CA ASN A 42 6.37 3.31 5.31
C ASN A 42 4.86 3.18 5.05
N THR A 43 4.08 4.24 5.31
CA THR A 43 2.65 4.29 5.02
C THR A 43 2.43 4.35 3.51
N LEU A 44 3.16 5.23 2.82
CA LEU A 44 3.15 5.36 1.36
C LEU A 44 3.59 4.06 0.66
N THR A 45 4.61 3.37 1.20
CA THR A 45 5.02 2.05 0.71
C THR A 45 3.89 1.02 0.84
N SER A 46 3.16 1.02 1.96
CA SER A 46 1.98 0.16 2.14
C SER A 46 0.88 0.46 1.12
N ALA A 47 0.59 1.74 0.89
CA ALA A 47 -0.42 2.17 -0.07
C ALA A 47 -0.05 1.76 -1.50
N ASN A 48 1.21 1.93 -1.89
CA ASN A 48 1.71 1.46 -3.18
C ASN A 48 1.53 -0.06 -3.36
N ASN A 49 1.86 -0.85 -2.35
CA ASN A 49 1.70 -2.31 -2.43
C ASN A 49 0.23 -2.74 -2.53
N LEU A 50 -0.67 -2.04 -1.81
CA LEU A 50 -2.11 -2.23 -1.95
C LEU A 50 -2.57 -1.91 -3.37
N ALA A 51 -2.09 -0.83 -3.97
CA ALA A 51 -2.45 -0.50 -5.35
C ALA A 51 -1.97 -1.59 -6.35
N LEU A 52 -0.79 -2.16 -6.13
CA LEU A 52 -0.27 -3.25 -6.98
C LEU A 52 -1.14 -4.49 -6.90
N VAL A 53 -1.57 -4.91 -5.70
CA VAL A 53 -2.44 -6.10 -5.58
C VAL A 53 -3.81 -5.87 -6.19
N LEU A 54 -4.36 -4.64 -6.08
CA LEU A 54 -5.61 -4.28 -6.74
C LEU A 54 -5.48 -4.32 -8.27
N LYS A 55 -4.35 -3.88 -8.81
CA LYS A 55 -4.04 -3.99 -10.24
C LYS A 55 -4.05 -5.45 -10.71
N HIS A 56 -3.47 -6.37 -9.94
CA HIS A 56 -3.47 -7.80 -10.28
C HIS A 56 -4.88 -8.42 -10.26
N GLN A 57 -5.80 -7.87 -9.47
CA GLN A 57 -7.21 -8.27 -9.45
C GLN A 57 -8.07 -7.58 -10.53
N GLY A 58 -7.47 -6.71 -11.37
CA GLY A 58 -8.21 -5.93 -12.36
C GLY A 58 -9.00 -4.75 -11.78
N LYS A 59 -8.81 -4.41 -10.50
CA LYS A 59 -9.44 -3.27 -9.81
C LYS A 59 -8.68 -1.96 -10.14
N TYR A 60 -8.62 -1.62 -11.42
CA TYR A 60 -7.76 -0.54 -11.93
C TYR A 60 -8.14 0.85 -11.40
N THR A 61 -9.44 1.16 -11.31
CA THR A 61 -9.91 2.46 -10.82
C THR A 61 -9.47 2.70 -9.37
N GLU A 62 -9.60 1.71 -8.50
CA GLU A 62 -9.18 1.83 -7.10
C GLU A 62 -7.65 1.90 -6.98
N SER A 63 -6.93 1.10 -7.77
CA SER A 63 -5.48 1.15 -7.85
C SER A 63 -4.97 2.55 -8.24
N GLU A 64 -5.58 3.16 -9.25
CA GLU A 64 -5.22 4.52 -9.70
C GLU A 64 -5.44 5.57 -8.60
N ILE A 65 -6.59 5.54 -7.91
CA ILE A 65 -6.89 6.48 -6.83
C ILE A 65 -5.81 6.39 -5.73
N ILE A 66 -5.43 5.18 -5.34
CA ILE A 66 -4.41 4.96 -4.31
C ILE A 66 -3.03 5.41 -4.80
N LEU A 67 -2.65 5.12 -6.05
CA LEU A 67 -1.38 5.58 -6.61
C LEU A 67 -1.28 7.10 -6.68
N ARG A 68 -2.34 7.80 -7.10
CA ARG A 68 -2.39 9.26 -7.12
C ARG A 68 -2.18 9.87 -5.74
N ARG A 69 -2.89 9.33 -4.73
CA ARG A 69 -2.70 9.74 -3.33
C ARG A 69 -1.26 9.46 -2.85
N THR A 70 -0.72 8.29 -3.20
CA THR A 70 0.62 7.88 -2.78
C THR A 70 1.69 8.77 -3.40
N LEU A 71 1.52 9.17 -4.67
CA LEU A 71 2.41 10.10 -5.37
C LEU A 71 2.42 11.48 -4.70
N ASP A 72 1.24 12.04 -4.40
CA ASP A 72 1.11 13.31 -3.69
C ASP A 72 1.80 13.26 -2.31
N GLY A 73 1.64 12.16 -1.58
CA GLY A 73 2.33 11.94 -0.32
C GLY A 73 3.86 11.89 -0.46
N TYR A 74 4.39 11.23 -1.49
CA TYR A 74 5.83 11.22 -1.74
C TYR A 74 6.36 12.60 -2.12
N GLN A 75 5.64 13.36 -2.93
CA GLN A 75 6.00 14.74 -3.28
C GLN A 75 6.08 15.65 -2.04
N LYS A 76 5.15 15.49 -1.10
CA LYS A 76 5.17 16.22 0.18
C LYS A 76 6.34 15.80 1.08
N ALA A 77 6.64 14.50 1.13
CA ALA A 77 7.66 13.94 2.02
C ALA A 77 9.09 14.20 1.54
N LEU A 78 9.32 14.20 0.22
CA LEU A 78 10.66 14.30 -0.39
C LEU A 78 10.93 15.68 -1.00
N GLY A 79 9.90 16.50 -1.21
CA GLY A 79 9.97 17.71 -2.01
C GLY A 79 9.79 17.41 -3.51
N PRO A 80 9.48 18.43 -4.32
CA PRO A 80 9.52 18.29 -5.78
C PRO A 80 10.96 18.08 -6.25
N ASP A 81 11.17 17.17 -7.20
CA ASP A 81 12.41 17.07 -7.99
C ASP A 81 12.67 18.36 -8.79
#